data_AF-A0AAD1ZGJ3-F1
#
_entry.id   AF-A0AAD1ZGJ3-F1
#
_cell.length_a   1.000
_cell.length_b   1.000
_cell.length_c   1.000
_cell.angle_alpha   90.00
_cell.angle_beta   90.00
_cell.angle_gamma   90.00
#
_symmetry.space_group_name_H-M   'P 1'
#
loop_
_entity.id
_entity.type
_entity.pdbx_description
1 polymer ?
#
loop_
_entity_poly.entity_id
_entity_poly.type
_entity_poly.pdbx_seq_one_letter_code
_entity_poly.pdbx_strand_id
1 'polypeptide(L)'
;MQAQKEAPPELQCKDKFLLQSVVVRPGVTTENIKPDMFNKESGNHVEECKLRVSYVPPPQPPSPVREGSEEGSSPRASLSDNGTVNQIPDYNSMSRAYVDSLENTPEVKARISKLREEKNTAIQLNNKLMQELEFLRRQVNPSRGGIPFMYVVIVGLIGILLGKNADMVICLDEAPRAFIT
;
A
#
# COMPACT_ATOMS: atom_id res chain seq x y z
N MET A 1 4.14 -13.93 -1.49
CA MET A 1 3.52 -13.63 -2.81
C MET A 1 4.24 -14.47 -3.85
N GLN A 2 3.50 -15.19 -4.67
CA GLN A 2 4.08 -16.03 -5.71
C GLN A 2 4.41 -15.17 -6.93
N ALA A 3 5.56 -15.38 -7.55
CA ALA A 3 5.98 -14.59 -8.71
C ALA A 3 5.05 -14.87 -9.90
N GLN A 4 4.52 -13.80 -10.48
CA GLN A 4 3.73 -13.89 -11.71
C GLN A 4 4.69 -14.07 -12.89
N LYS A 5 4.47 -15.12 -13.69
CA LYS A 5 5.33 -15.42 -14.85
C LYS A 5 5.00 -14.56 -16.08
N GLU A 6 3.80 -13.99 -16.13
CA GLU A 6 3.29 -13.23 -17.26
C GLU A 6 2.23 -12.23 -16.78
N ALA A 7 2.25 -11.01 -17.32
CA ALA A 7 1.31 -9.95 -16.92
C ALA A 7 -0.10 -10.27 -17.48
N PRO A 8 -1.17 -10.24 -16.66
CA PRO A 8 -2.54 -10.47 -17.13
C PRO A 8 -2.92 -9.47 -18.24
N PRO A 9 -3.61 -9.88 -19.31
CA PRO A 9 -3.92 -9.04 -20.48
C PRO A 9 -4.62 -7.72 -20.17
N GLU A 10 -5.38 -7.65 -19.07
CA GLU A 10 -6.12 -6.45 -18.66
C GLU A 10 -5.42 -5.62 -17.58
N LEU A 11 -4.26 -6.03 -17.05
CA LEU A 11 -3.57 -5.38 -15.91
C LEU A 11 -4.47 -5.16 -14.68
N GLN A 12 -5.59 -5.88 -14.60
CA GLN A 12 -6.53 -5.81 -13.50
C GLN A 12 -6.35 -7.01 -12.58
N CYS A 13 -5.88 -6.73 -11.37
CA CYS A 13 -5.94 -7.69 -10.29
C CYS A 13 -7.30 -7.56 -9.61
N LYS A 14 -8.06 -8.66 -9.51
CA LYS A 14 -9.31 -8.70 -8.73
C LYS A 14 -9.07 -9.07 -7.27
N ASP A 15 -7.81 -9.29 -6.89
CA ASP A 15 -7.44 -9.69 -5.55
C ASP A 15 -7.78 -8.60 -4.55
N LYS A 16 -8.33 -9.06 -3.42
CA LYS A 16 -8.71 -8.22 -2.29
C LYS A 16 -7.99 -8.79 -1.08
N PHE A 17 -7.20 -7.95 -0.43
CA PHE A 17 -6.54 -8.29 0.82
C PHE A 17 -7.29 -7.62 1.95
N LEU A 18 -7.45 -8.33 3.05
CA LEU A 18 -7.96 -7.77 4.30
C LEU A 18 -6.80 -7.78 5.29
N LEU A 19 -6.38 -6.60 5.72
CA LEU A 19 -5.46 -6.44 6.83
C LEU A 19 -6.29 -6.24 8.09
N GLN A 20 -6.08 -7.08 9.10
CA GLN A 20 -6.69 -6.92 10.41
C GLN A 20 -5.59 -6.63 11.43
N SER A 21 -5.79 -5.60 12.25
CA SER A 21 -4.89 -5.25 13.35
C SER A 21 -5.68 -5.12 14.65
N VAL A 22 -5.07 -5.57 15.74
CA VAL A 22 -5.64 -5.50 17.09
C VAL A 22 -4.65 -4.81 18.02
N VAL A 23 -5.16 -3.94 18.89
CA VAL A 23 -4.33 -3.32 19.94
C VAL A 23 -4.14 -4.32 21.08
N VAL A 24 -2.89 -4.66 21.37
CA VAL A 24 -2.54 -5.60 22.45
C VAL A 24 -1.97 -4.88 23.66
N ARG A 25 -2.13 -5.47 24.84
CA ARG A 25 -1.52 -4.96 26.07
C ARG A 25 0.00 -5.18 26.07
N PRO A 26 0.79 -4.33 26.74
CA PRO A 26 2.23 -4.57 26.92
C PRO A 26 2.46 -5.89 27.66
N GLY A 27 3.41 -6.71 27.19
CA GLY A 27 3.74 -8.00 27.80
C GLY A 27 3.05 -9.22 27.15
N VAL A 28 2.23 -9.03 26.11
CA VAL A 28 1.71 -10.14 25.31
C VAL A 28 2.85 -10.73 24.46
N THR A 29 3.18 -11.99 24.74
CA THR A 29 4.13 -12.80 23.96
C THR A 29 3.43 -13.47 22.78
N THR A 30 4.20 -13.95 21.79
CA THR A 30 3.67 -14.56 20.55
C THR A 30 2.81 -15.80 20.80
N GLU A 31 2.98 -16.47 21.93
CA GLU A 31 2.17 -17.63 22.35
C GLU A 31 0.76 -17.25 22.85
N ASN A 32 0.55 -15.99 23.22
CA ASN A 32 -0.74 -15.49 23.72
C ASN A 32 -1.62 -14.87 22.63
N ILE A 33 -1.13 -14.83 21.38
CA ILE A 33 -1.87 -14.33 20.23
C ILE A 33 -2.90 -15.39 19.81
N LYS A 34 -4.15 -15.20 20.23
CA LYS A 34 -5.27 -16.09 19.90
C LYS A 34 -6.09 -15.53 18.72
N PRO A 35 -6.68 -16.39 17.88
CA PRO A 35 -7.60 -15.96 16.81
C PRO A 35 -8.76 -15.11 17.33
N ASP A 36 -9.23 -15.41 18.54
CA ASP A 36 -10.32 -14.68 19.22
C ASP A 36 -10.03 -13.17 19.43
N MET A 37 -8.75 -12.79 19.47
CA MET A 37 -8.35 -11.38 19.58
C MET A 37 -8.72 -10.57 18.33
N PHE A 38 -8.89 -11.24 17.19
CA PHE A 38 -9.28 -10.62 15.91
C PHE A 38 -10.81 -10.66 15.71
N ASN A 39 -11.59 -11.16 16.67
CA ASN A 39 -13.04 -11.07 16.62
C ASN A 39 -13.52 -9.72 17.20
N LYS A 40 -14.42 -9.04 16.48
CA LYS A 40 -15.06 -7.79 16.94
C LYS A 40 -16.12 -8.02 18.01
N GLU A 41 -16.71 -9.20 18.05
CA GLU A 41 -17.80 -9.58 18.96
C GLU A 41 -17.31 -9.78 20.40
N SER A 42 -16.03 -10.10 20.58
CA SER A 42 -15.39 -10.30 21.89
C SER A 42 -15.04 -8.99 22.60
N GLY A 43 -15.48 -7.84 22.08
CA GLY A 43 -15.24 -6.51 22.66
C GLY A 43 -13.83 -5.95 22.39
N ASN A 44 -13.06 -6.61 21.52
CA ASN A 44 -11.72 -6.16 21.14
C ASN A 44 -11.79 -5.03 20.11
N HIS A 45 -10.84 -4.09 20.20
CA HIS A 45 -10.67 -3.05 19.19
C HIS A 45 -9.87 -3.60 17.99
N VAL A 46 -10.60 -4.09 17.00
CA VAL A 46 -10.05 -4.63 15.75
C VAL A 46 -10.25 -3.63 14.62
N GLU A 47 -9.14 -3.15 14.06
CA GLU A 47 -9.12 -2.28 12.88
C GLU A 47 -8.93 -3.13 11.63
N GLU A 48 -9.75 -2.88 10.61
CA GLU A 48 -9.72 -3.64 9.35
C GLU A 48 -9.47 -2.69 8.18
N CYS A 49 -8.48 -3.01 7.36
CA CYS A 49 -8.13 -2.27 6.16
C CYS A 49 -8.24 -3.17 4.93
N LYS A 50 -9.13 -2.82 4.00
CA LYS A 50 -9.34 -3.57 2.76
C LYS A 50 -8.49 -2.99 1.66
N LEU A 51 -7.52 -3.76 1.18
CA LEU A 51 -6.59 -3.37 0.14
C LEU A 51 -6.98 -4.02 -1.18
N ARG A 52 -6.85 -3.26 -2.28
CA ARG A 52 -7.02 -3.75 -3.65
C ARG A 52 -5.67 -3.73 -4.35
N VAL A 53 -5.43 -4.70 -5.21
CA VAL A 53 -4.21 -4.73 -6.03
C VAL A 53 -4.48 -4.10 -7.38
N SER A 54 -3.55 -3.24 -7.83
CA SER A 54 -3.53 -2.68 -9.17
C SER A 54 -2.18 -2.98 -9.81
N TYR A 55 -2.18 -3.47 -11.05
CA TYR A 55 -0.95 -3.57 -11.82
C TYR A 55 -0.70 -2.25 -12.53
N VAL A 56 0.53 -1.76 -12.43
CA VAL A 56 0.99 -0.55 -13.12
C VAL A 56 2.06 -0.98 -14.12
N PRO A 57 1.95 -0.58 -15.41
CA PRO A 57 2.99 -0.84 -16.39
C PRO A 57 4.35 -0.28 -15.94
N PRO A 58 5.47 -0.93 -16.30
CA PRO A 58 6.79 -0.33 -16.10
C PRO A 58 6.88 1.05 -16.77
N PRO A 59 7.56 2.03 -16.18
CA PRO A 59 7.84 3.30 -16.83
C PRO A 59 8.50 3.06 -18.19
N GLN A 60 8.07 3.76 -19.24
CA GLN A 60 8.71 3.65 -20.54
C GLN A 60 10.18 4.09 -20.43
N PRO A 61 11.13 3.30 -20.97
CA PRO A 61 12.52 3.72 -21.00
C PRO A 61 12.64 5.02 -21.81
N PRO A 62 13.52 5.96 -21.40
CA PRO A 62 13.78 7.15 -22.20
C PRO A 62 14.20 6.71 -23.60
N SER A 63 13.54 7.26 -24.63
CA SER A 63 13.81 6.92 -26.03
C SER A 63 15.31 6.98 -26.31
N PRO A 64 15.91 5.94 -26.93
CA PRO A 64 17.32 5.97 -27.28
C PRO A 64 17.63 7.24 -28.05
N VAL A 65 18.38 8.13 -27.42
CA VAL A 65 18.96 9.28 -28.11
C VAL A 65 19.85 8.68 -29.18
N ARG A 66 19.64 9.08 -30.44
CA ARG A 66 20.37 8.61 -31.61
C ARG A 66 21.88 8.77 -31.36
N GLU A 67 22.53 7.72 -30.88
CA GLU A 67 23.99 7.63 -30.87
C GLU A 67 24.41 7.61 -32.35
N GLY A 68 25.12 8.66 -32.75
CA GLY A 68 25.72 8.74 -34.08
C GLY A 68 26.64 7.54 -34.25
N SER A 69 26.39 6.77 -35.31
CA SER A 69 27.32 5.76 -35.80
C SER A 69 28.68 6.41 -36.07
N GLU A 70 29.71 5.96 -35.39
CA GLU A 70 31.03 5.85 -36.00
C GLU A 70 31.49 4.38 -35.92
N GLU A 71 31.70 3.82 -37.11
CA GLU A 71 32.20 2.48 -37.38
C GLU A 71 33.58 2.20 -36.76
N GLY A 72 33.80 0.96 -36.30
CA GLY A 72 35.14 0.52 -35.90
C GLY A 72 35.22 -0.93 -35.40
N SER A 73 35.40 -1.88 -36.33
CA SER A 73 35.64 -3.33 -36.21
C SER A 73 36.67 -3.83 -35.15
N SER A 74 36.35 -4.98 -34.49
CA SER A 74 37.07 -6.29 -34.27
C SER A 74 38.64 -6.34 -34.18
N PRO A 75 39.35 -7.30 -33.48
CA PRO A 75 38.96 -8.70 -33.21
C PRO A 75 39.49 -9.42 -31.93
N ARG A 76 39.05 -10.69 -31.81
CA ARG A 76 39.29 -11.79 -30.86
C ARG A 76 40.76 -12.29 -30.74
N ALA A 77 41.21 -12.64 -29.53
CA ALA A 77 42.24 -13.66 -29.24
C ALA A 77 42.11 -14.12 -27.76
N SER A 78 41.68 -15.34 -27.42
CA SER A 78 42.35 -16.65 -27.43
C SER A 78 43.00 -17.02 -26.07
N LEU A 79 42.37 -18.01 -25.41
CA LEU A 79 42.86 -19.13 -24.57
C LEU A 79 44.23 -19.04 -23.86
N SER A 80 44.24 -19.31 -22.54
CA SER A 80 45.24 -20.18 -21.91
C SER A 80 44.63 -20.96 -20.74
N ASP A 81 44.95 -22.25 -20.73
CA ASP A 81 44.50 -23.33 -19.88
C ASP A 81 45.41 -23.52 -18.63
N ASN A 82 44.86 -24.25 -17.67
CA ASN A 82 45.48 -25.14 -16.67
C ASN A 82 45.80 -24.69 -15.22
N GLY A 83 45.14 -25.38 -14.27
CA GLY A 83 45.87 -26.13 -13.21
C GLY A 83 45.72 -25.75 -11.72
N THR A 84 44.63 -26.21 -11.08
CA THR A 84 44.59 -26.85 -9.74
C THR A 84 45.01 -26.11 -8.45
N VAL A 85 43.99 -25.58 -7.77
CA VAL A 85 43.60 -25.80 -6.35
C VAL A 85 44.67 -26.35 -5.38
N ASN A 86 45.10 -25.51 -4.43
CA ASN A 86 45.12 -25.79 -2.97
C ASN A 86 45.85 -24.67 -2.20
N GLN A 87 45.07 -23.72 -1.67
CA GLN A 87 45.30 -23.06 -0.38
C GLN A 87 44.11 -22.12 -0.15
N ILE A 88 43.30 -22.44 0.85
CA ILE A 88 42.18 -21.61 1.30
C ILE A 88 42.76 -20.67 2.36
N PRO A 89 43.04 -19.38 2.07
CA PRO A 89 43.04 -18.38 3.11
C PRO A 89 41.58 -18.02 3.39
N ASP A 90 41.23 -17.92 4.67
CA ASP A 90 39.89 -17.64 5.15
C ASP A 90 39.24 -16.47 4.39
N TYR A 91 38.20 -16.78 3.60
CA TYR A 91 37.42 -15.87 2.74
C TYR A 91 36.87 -14.64 3.49
N ASN A 92 36.73 -14.73 4.82
CA ASN A 92 36.30 -13.64 5.68
C ASN A 92 37.40 -12.58 5.97
N SER A 93 38.68 -12.92 5.83
CA SER A 93 39.80 -12.01 6.13
C SER A 93 40.15 -11.12 4.93
N MET A 94 40.22 -11.70 3.72
CA MET A 94 40.46 -10.95 2.48
C MET A 94 39.27 -10.10 2.06
N SER A 95 38.02 -10.55 2.30
CA SER A 95 36.83 -9.72 2.04
C SER A 95 36.82 -8.46 2.89
N ARG A 96 37.21 -8.52 4.16
CA ARG A 96 37.31 -7.32 5.01
C ARG A 96 38.40 -6.38 4.55
N ALA A 97 39.60 -6.89 4.24
CA ALA A 97 40.71 -6.06 3.79
C ALA A 97 40.48 -5.43 2.40
N TYR A 98 39.77 -6.13 1.50
CA TYR A 98 39.39 -5.61 0.19
C TYR A 98 38.23 -4.60 0.27
N VAL A 99 37.22 -4.85 1.11
CA VAL A 99 36.13 -3.91 1.37
C VAL A 99 36.68 -2.62 2.01
N ASP A 100 37.58 -2.74 2.98
CA ASP A 100 38.22 -1.60 3.64
C ASP A 100 39.16 -0.86 2.68
N SER A 101 39.94 -1.55 1.84
CA SER A 101 40.80 -0.91 0.84
C SER A 101 40.02 -0.22 -0.29
N LEU A 102 38.85 -0.73 -0.69
CA LEU A 102 38.00 -0.16 -1.73
C LEU A 102 37.17 1.02 -1.22
N GLU A 103 36.72 0.96 0.05
CA GLU A 103 36.08 2.09 0.73
C GLU A 103 37.04 3.27 0.90
N ASN A 104 38.36 3.04 0.79
CA ASN A 104 39.41 4.04 0.88
C ASN A 104 39.77 4.75 -0.43
N THR A 105 39.28 4.27 -1.58
CA THR A 105 39.48 4.93 -2.88
C THR A 105 38.64 6.21 -2.97
N PRO A 106 39.20 7.35 -3.40
CA PRO A 106 38.50 8.64 -3.41
C PRO A 106 37.20 8.63 -4.25
N GLU A 107 37.16 7.83 -5.31
CA GLU A 107 35.99 7.66 -6.18
C GLU A 107 34.82 6.94 -5.49
N VAL A 108 35.12 5.94 -4.66
CA VAL A 108 34.12 5.20 -3.89
C VAL A 108 33.61 6.05 -2.74
N LYS A 109 34.49 6.80 -2.05
CA LYS A 109 34.09 7.79 -1.03
C LYS A 109 33.20 8.89 -1.62
N ALA A 110 33.50 9.37 -2.82
CA ALA A 110 32.68 10.36 -3.52
C ALA A 110 31.28 9.81 -3.87
N ARG A 111 31.20 8.56 -4.36
CA ARG A 111 29.91 7.92 -4.64
C ARG A 111 29.11 7.64 -3.36
N ILE A 112 29.75 7.16 -2.30
CA ILE A 112 29.10 6.89 -1.00
C ILE A 112 28.61 8.18 -0.36
N SER A 113 29.40 9.25 -0.38
CA SER A 113 28.99 10.56 0.16
C SER A 113 27.80 11.13 -0.60
N LYS A 114 27.82 11.08 -1.93
CA LYS A 114 26.69 11.51 -2.77
C LYS A 114 25.42 10.67 -2.50
N LEU A 115 25.54 9.35 -2.48
CA LEU A 115 24.41 8.45 -2.17
C LEU A 115 23.86 8.67 -0.75
N ARG A 116 24.73 8.97 0.21
CA ARG A 116 24.33 9.29 1.59
C ARG A 116 23.61 10.63 1.67
N GLU A 117 24.05 11.64 0.91
CA GLU A 117 23.36 12.92 0.81
C GLU A 117 21.97 12.77 0.19
N GLU A 118 21.86 12.07 -0.95
CA GLU A 118 20.58 11.77 -1.61
C GLU A 118 19.63 10.95 -0.71
N LYS A 119 20.15 10.00 0.07
CA LYS A 119 19.37 9.27 1.08
C LYS A 119 18.88 10.20 2.17
N ASN A 120 19.72 11.11 2.67
CA ASN A 120 19.35 12.02 3.74
C ASN A 120 18.26 13.01 3.29
N THR A 121 18.33 13.51 2.05
CA THR A 121 17.28 14.37 1.49
C THR A 121 15.97 13.61 1.33
N ALA A 122 16.00 12.37 0.83
CA ALA A 122 14.80 11.53 0.73
C ALA A 122 14.17 11.24 2.10
N ILE A 123 14.98 10.96 3.12
CA ILE A 123 14.49 10.76 4.50
C ILE A 123 13.83 12.04 5.03
N GLN A 124 14.44 13.19 4.79
CA GLN A 124 13.90 14.47 5.24
C GLN A 124 12.54 14.79 4.59
N LEU A 125 12.42 14.54 3.28
CA LEU A 125 11.14 14.70 2.57
C LEU A 125 10.08 13.73 3.07
N ASN A 126 10.44 12.47 3.30
CA ASN A 126 9.50 11.45 3.78
C ASN A 126 9.00 11.76 5.20
N ASN A 127 9.89 12.21 6.09
CA ASN A 127 9.51 12.66 7.43
C ASN A 127 8.54 13.86 7.38
N LYS A 128 8.77 14.81 6.45
CA LYS A 128 7.87 15.94 6.25
C LYS A 128 6.51 15.51 5.73
N LEU A 129 6.45 14.60 4.75
CA LEU A 129 5.20 14.06 4.24
C LEU A 129 4.41 13.32 5.34
N MET A 130 5.09 12.53 6.16
CA MET A 130 4.46 11.88 7.33
C MET A 130 3.86 12.90 8.28
N GLN A 131 4.57 14.00 8.54
CA GLN A 131 4.07 15.09 9.39
C GLN A 131 2.85 15.79 8.78
N GLU A 132 2.83 16.02 7.46
CA GLU A 132 1.68 16.58 6.76
C GLU A 132 0.48 15.63 6.79
N LEU A 133 0.69 14.32 6.60
CA LEU A 133 -0.37 13.31 6.70
C LEU A 133 -0.94 13.21 8.12
N GLU A 134 -0.11 13.28 9.16
CA GLU A 134 -0.56 13.30 10.55
C GLU A 134 -1.37 14.55 10.88
N PHE A 135 -0.96 15.70 10.32
CA PHE A 135 -1.70 16.95 10.47
C PHE A 135 -3.07 16.87 9.79
N LEU A 136 -3.13 16.40 8.54
CA LEU A 136 -4.39 16.21 7.81
C LEU A 136 -5.29 15.18 8.50
N ARG A 137 -4.71 14.08 9.01
CA ARG A 137 -5.46 13.07 9.78
C ARG A 137 -6.06 13.63 11.06
N ARG A 138 -5.39 14.56 11.73
CA ARG A 138 -5.93 15.26 12.92
C ARG A 138 -6.94 16.35 12.56
N GLN A 139 -6.78 17.01 11.41
CA GLN A 139 -7.67 18.07 10.95
C GLN A 139 -8.98 17.52 10.34
N VAL A 140 -8.94 16.31 9.78
CA VAL A 140 -10.12 15.48 9.60
C VAL A 140 -10.58 15.07 10.99
N ASN A 141 -11.41 15.92 11.60
CA ASN A 141 -12.12 15.59 12.84
C ASN A 141 -12.61 14.14 12.74
N PRO A 142 -12.36 13.29 13.75
CA PRO A 142 -13.02 11.99 13.84
C PRO A 142 -14.49 12.28 14.12
N SER A 143 -15.20 12.66 13.07
CA SER A 143 -16.64 12.84 13.05
C SER A 143 -17.18 11.43 13.17
N ARG A 144 -17.28 11.01 14.43
CA ARG A 144 -18.03 9.88 14.99
C ARG A 144 -18.49 8.90 13.92
N GLY A 145 -17.77 7.78 13.82
CA GLY A 145 -18.21 6.61 13.06
C GLY A 145 -19.63 6.23 13.45
N GLY A 146 -20.56 6.50 12.54
CA GLY A 146 -21.98 6.30 12.69
C GLY A 146 -22.69 7.01 11.55
N ILE A 147 -23.84 6.49 11.14
CA ILE A 147 -24.72 7.17 10.18
C ILE A 147 -24.98 8.58 10.76
N PRO A 148 -24.69 9.67 10.02
CA PRO A 148 -24.85 11.01 10.56
C PRO A 148 -26.28 11.16 11.06
N PHE A 149 -26.47 11.67 12.28
CA PHE A 149 -27.80 11.83 12.90
C PHE A 149 -28.80 12.52 11.95
N MET A 150 -28.29 13.40 11.09
CA MET A 150 -29.03 14.02 9.98
C MET A 150 -29.76 13.01 9.07
N TYR A 151 -29.14 11.88 8.70
CA TYR A 151 -29.80 10.86 7.87
C TYR A 151 -30.95 10.19 8.59
N VAL A 152 -30.85 9.94 9.90
CA VAL A 152 -31.94 9.37 10.70
C VAL A 152 -33.13 10.33 10.76
N VAL A 153 -32.86 11.63 10.94
CA VAL A 153 -33.89 12.67 10.92
C VAL A 153 -34.55 12.78 9.54
N ILE A 154 -33.76 12.79 8.45
CA ILE A 154 -34.28 12.88 7.08
C ILE A 154 -35.18 11.67 6.76
N VAL A 155 -34.73 10.44 7.04
CA VAL A 155 -35.52 9.23 6.79
C VAL A 155 -36.80 9.20 7.65
N GLY A 156 -36.73 9.65 8.91
CA GLY A 156 -37.89 9.79 9.78
C GLY A 156 -38.92 10.80 9.25
N LEU A 157 -38.49 11.98 8.80
CA LEU A 157 -39.37 13.00 8.22
C LEU A 157 -40.02 12.52 6.92
N ILE A 158 -39.25 11.85 6.05
CA ILE A 158 -39.77 11.26 4.81
C ILE A 158 -40.82 10.18 5.13
N GLY A 159 -40.58 9.33 6.14
CA GLY A 159 -41.54 8.33 6.60
C GLY A 159 -42.83 8.94 7.17
N ILE A 160 -42.74 10.04 7.93
CA ILE A 160 -43.90 10.75 8.48
C ILE A 160 -44.70 11.44 7.35
N LEU A 161 -44.02 12.06 6.38
CA LEU A 161 -44.65 12.72 5.24
C LEU A 161 -45.32 11.72 4.31
N LEU A 162 -44.69 10.59 3.99
CA LEU A 162 -45.29 9.54 3.15
C LEU A 162 -46.39 8.78 3.89
N GLY A 163 -46.21 8.50 5.18
CA GLY A 163 -47.19 7.77 6.00
C GLY A 163 -48.49 8.56 6.20
N LYS A 164 -48.42 9.88 6.41
CA LYS A 164 -49.63 10.71 6.57
C LYS A 164 -50.41 10.95 5.28
N ASN A 165 -49.79 10.77 4.12
CA ASN A 165 -50.47 10.85 2.83
C ASN A 165 -51.11 9.52 2.40
N ALA A 166 -50.68 8.39 2.96
CA ALA A 166 -51.29 7.09 2.70
C ALA A 166 -52.66 6.94 3.40
N ASP A 167 -52.81 7.44 4.64
CA ASP A 167 -54.11 7.44 5.34
C ASP A 167 -55.13 8.39 4.69
N MET A 168 -54.70 9.52 4.11
CA MET A 168 -55.63 10.47 3.48
C MET A 168 -56.17 10.00 2.13
N VAL A 169 -55.44 9.13 1.41
CA VAL A 169 -55.92 8.54 0.14
C VAL A 169 -56.99 7.46 0.40
N ILE A 170 -56.92 6.74 1.51
CA ILE A 170 -57.92 5.72 1.86
C ILE A 170 -59.21 6.37 2.41
N CYS A 171 -59.12 7.54 3.05
CA CYS A 171 -60.32 8.26 3.52
C CYS A 171 -61.14 8.97 2.43
N LEU A 172 -60.63 9.08 1.19
CA LEU A 172 -61.36 9.71 0.07
C LEU A 172 -62.11 8.71 -0.82
N ASP A 173 -61.91 7.40 -0.65
CA ASP A 173 -62.55 6.35 -1.47
C ASP A 173 -63.77 5.69 -0.82
N GLU A 174 -64.13 6.08 0.41
CA GLU A 174 -65.31 5.53 1.12
C GLU A 174 -66.35 6.62 1.42
N ALA A 175 -66.92 7.21 0.37
CA ALA A 175 -68.16 7.97 0.49
C ALA A 175 -69.35 7.04 0.19
N PRO A 176 -70.32 6.86 1.12
CA PRO A 176 -71.44 5.95 0.91
C PRO A 176 -72.38 6.50 -0.16
N ARG A 177 -72.38 5.89 -1.34
CA ARG A 177 -73.46 6.02 -2.32
C ARG A 177 -74.67 5.23 -1.83
N ALA A 178 -75.39 5.79 -0.88
CA ALA A 178 -76.75 5.38 -0.55
C ALA A 178 -77.69 6.58 -0.73
N PHE A 179 -78.84 6.30 -1.34
CA PHE A 179 -80.01 7.16 -1.54
C PHE A 179 -79.97 8.20 -2.66
N ILE A 180 -80.53 7.84 -3.83
CA ILE A 180 -81.62 8.61 -4.46
C ILE A 180 -82.64 7.60 -5.05
N THR A 181 -83.86 7.63 -4.51
CA THR A 181 -85.12 7.23 -5.16
C THR A 181 -85.59 8.37 -6.04
#